data_AF-A0AAP0CCR1-F1
#
_entry.id   AF-A0AAP0CCR1-F1
#
_cell.length_a   1.000
_cell.length_b   1.000
_cell.length_c   1.000
_cell.angle_alpha   90.00
_cell.angle_beta   90.00
_cell.angle_gamma   90.00
#
_symmetry.space_group_name_H-M   'P 1'
#
loop_
_entity.id
_entity.type
_entity.pdbx_description
1 polymer ?
#
loop_
_entity_poly.entity_id
_entity_poly.type
_entity_poly.pdbx_seq_one_letter_code
_entity_poly.pdbx_strand_id
1 'polypeptide(L)'
;MAKTYLLLFYCITIFIFLAFRICSEVSFCDQPPFATLCGSIIGRESESRDFGIKVSQAREALKRFLDMPHVMFDYQIDAALKDCLELYEDVINHLNLSISDIKPIDVGIWVSETVINHQICLNGFKYPEWSNLFEDVLVGHKASASNLPMTYDHGLIQLAEEGGTTQANLVVAQDGSGDFGTITEALEASANQRTGTDRFVIYVKAGIYKENIIINGSMTNLTLIGDGIDLTVITNDKNIYEGLLTSNTATVQVWGQGFIAVGITFENTAGPEKEQAIALLSASDLSVFYKCSFRGYQDTLCLLEQRQFYRECDIYGTVDFIFGDASAVLQNCNIYVRTPLPGQQNTITAQGRDNSDSYTGFVIHNSRVCPDPDSTLADGMVVTYLGRPWRDYSRVLYVKCDLDIEIDPAGWLAFRGNSIYDNVYYAEYMNTGKGANTSGRITWPGYHVLTTDDEAEQFSVRVFLSGDSWIPETGLPFDYDI
;
A
#
# COMPACT_ATOMS: atom_id res chain seq x y z
N MET A 1 -86.81 19.36 22.96
CA MET A 1 -86.27 17.99 22.93
C MET A 1 -85.38 17.66 21.71
N ALA A 2 -85.02 18.62 20.84
CA ALA A 2 -84.03 18.36 19.76
C ALA A 2 -82.63 18.95 20.02
N LYS A 3 -82.47 19.87 20.99
CA LYS A 3 -81.18 20.53 21.29
C LYS A 3 -80.29 19.81 22.31
N THR A 4 -80.85 18.92 23.13
CA THR A 4 -80.09 18.22 24.18
C THR A 4 -79.37 16.97 23.66
N TYR A 5 -79.90 16.33 22.61
CA TYR A 5 -79.29 15.14 22.00
C TYR A 5 -78.11 15.49 21.08
N LEU A 6 -78.09 16.68 20.47
CA LEU A 6 -76.98 17.12 19.61
C LEU A 6 -75.70 17.43 20.40
N LEU A 7 -75.84 17.97 21.63
CA LEU A 7 -74.70 18.23 22.52
C LEU A 7 -74.09 16.94 23.07
N LEU A 8 -74.91 15.94 23.41
CA LEU A 8 -74.41 14.65 23.91
C LEU A 8 -73.65 13.88 22.83
N PHE A 9 -74.10 13.94 21.57
CA PHE A 9 -73.39 13.32 20.45
C PHE A 9 -72.05 14.00 20.17
N TYR A 10 -72.00 15.34 20.21
CA TYR A 10 -70.76 16.10 20.02
C TYR A 10 -69.73 15.88 21.14
N CYS A 11 -70.19 15.79 22.40
CA CYS A 11 -69.31 15.52 23.53
C CYS A 11 -68.75 14.09 23.51
N ILE A 12 -69.53 13.08 23.10
CA ILE A 12 -69.05 11.69 22.97
C ILE A 12 -68.10 11.56 21.78
N THR A 13 -68.35 12.22 20.65
CA THR A 13 -67.38 12.20 19.53
C THR A 13 -66.10 12.94 19.87
N ILE A 14 -66.14 14.03 20.65
CA ILE A 14 -64.93 14.73 21.10
C ILE A 14 -64.17 13.90 22.15
N PHE A 15 -64.86 13.17 23.05
CA PHE A 15 -64.18 12.29 24.01
C PHE A 15 -63.59 11.04 23.35
N ILE A 16 -64.23 10.49 22.30
CA ILE A 16 -63.68 9.41 21.50
C ILE A 16 -62.51 9.91 20.64
N PHE A 17 -62.58 11.13 20.08
CA PHE A 17 -61.45 11.75 19.36
C PHE A 17 -60.31 12.20 20.28
N LEU A 18 -60.57 12.57 21.55
CA LEU A 18 -59.52 12.83 22.55
C LEU A 18 -58.95 11.53 23.12
N ALA A 19 -59.75 10.47 23.31
CA ALA A 19 -59.26 9.16 23.71
C ALA A 19 -58.47 8.46 22.59
N PHE A 20 -58.76 8.76 21.32
CA PHE A 20 -57.92 8.38 20.17
C PHE A 20 -56.73 9.32 19.91
N ARG A 21 -56.62 10.44 20.64
CA ARG A 21 -55.47 11.37 20.60
C ARG A 21 -54.61 11.37 21.86
N ILE A 22 -54.82 10.41 22.76
CA ILE A 22 -53.87 10.06 23.83
C ILE A 22 -53.33 8.64 23.53
N CYS A 23 -52.87 8.46 22.30
CA CYS A 23 -51.68 7.68 22.05
C CYS A 23 -50.72 8.68 21.39
N SER A 24 -50.27 9.66 22.18
CA SER A 24 -49.09 10.44 21.80
C SER A 24 -47.99 9.42 21.58
N GLU A 25 -47.51 9.33 20.34
CA GLU A 25 -46.34 8.56 19.93
C GLU A 25 -45.28 8.64 21.02
N VAL A 26 -45.18 7.60 21.84
CA VAL A 26 -44.06 7.47 22.76
C VAL A 26 -42.91 7.13 21.85
N SER A 27 -42.03 8.10 21.59
CA SER A 27 -40.79 7.79 20.90
C SER A 27 -40.05 6.79 21.78
N PHE A 28 -39.79 5.60 21.23
CA PHE A 28 -39.12 4.51 21.96
C PHE A 28 -37.78 4.95 22.56
N CYS A 29 -37.18 5.98 21.98
CA CYS A 29 -35.87 6.51 22.34
C CYS A 29 -35.89 7.65 23.36
N ASP A 30 -37.03 8.01 23.94
CA ASP A 30 -37.10 9.12 24.92
C ASP A 30 -36.67 8.72 26.35
N GLN A 31 -36.36 7.44 26.60
CA GLN A 31 -35.97 6.94 27.93
C GLN A 31 -34.44 6.69 28.02
N PRO A 32 -33.76 7.14 29.10
CA PRO A 32 -32.33 6.86 29.35
C PRO A 32 -32.07 5.37 29.62
N PRO A 33 -30.85 4.84 29.37
CA PRO A 33 -29.57 5.57 29.33
C PRO A 33 -29.09 6.02 27.94
N PHE A 34 -29.72 5.57 26.86
CA PHE A 34 -29.13 5.63 25.51
C PHE A 34 -30.05 6.27 24.46
N ALA A 35 -30.79 7.30 24.86
CA ALA A 35 -31.76 8.01 24.02
C ALA A 35 -31.17 8.51 22.69
N THR A 36 -29.94 9.02 22.72
CA THR A 36 -29.23 9.55 21.54
C THR A 36 -28.86 8.47 20.54
N LEU A 37 -28.35 7.33 21.02
CA LEU A 37 -27.94 6.16 20.24
C LEU A 37 -29.16 5.41 19.67
N CYS A 38 -30.21 5.28 20.48
CA CYS A 38 -31.51 4.78 20.01
C CYS A 38 -32.05 5.67 18.87
N GLY A 39 -31.95 7.00 19.02
CA GLY A 39 -32.41 7.95 18.02
C GLY A 39 -31.64 7.91 16.69
N SER A 40 -30.33 7.60 16.70
CA SER A 40 -29.53 7.44 15.48
C SER A 40 -29.82 6.12 14.76
N ILE A 41 -30.11 5.04 15.49
CA ILE A 41 -30.36 3.70 14.92
C ILE A 41 -31.82 3.56 14.44
N ILE A 42 -32.78 3.99 15.26
CA ILE A 42 -34.22 3.72 15.05
C ILE A 42 -34.88 4.88 14.29
N GLY A 43 -34.37 6.11 14.44
CA GLY A 43 -35.06 7.31 13.98
C GLY A 43 -36.23 7.67 14.90
N ARG A 44 -36.63 8.95 14.93
CA ARG A 44 -37.63 9.42 15.90
C ARG A 44 -39.07 8.95 15.63
N GLU A 45 -39.35 8.32 14.48
CA GLU A 45 -40.72 8.03 13.99
C GLU A 45 -40.96 6.61 13.39
N SER A 46 -40.14 5.58 13.65
CA SER A 46 -40.32 4.29 12.94
C SER A 46 -41.15 3.23 13.69
N GLU A 47 -42.10 2.58 12.98
CA GLU A 47 -42.81 1.36 13.43
C GLU A 47 -41.84 0.18 13.66
N SER A 48 -42.17 -0.73 14.58
CA SER A 48 -41.32 -1.89 14.98
C SER A 48 -40.84 -2.80 13.84
N ARG A 49 -41.51 -2.77 12.68
CA ARG A 49 -41.10 -3.49 11.46
C ARG A 49 -39.86 -2.91 10.80
N ASP A 50 -39.67 -1.59 10.82
CA ASP A 50 -38.51 -0.94 10.20
C ASP A 50 -37.21 -1.27 10.96
N PHE A 51 -37.33 -1.45 12.27
CA PHE A 51 -36.22 -1.84 13.14
C PHE A 51 -35.69 -3.25 12.86
N GLY A 52 -36.57 -4.25 12.80
CA GLY A 52 -36.15 -5.63 12.48
C GLY A 52 -35.49 -5.74 11.09
N ILE A 53 -35.92 -4.92 10.13
CA ILE A 53 -35.31 -4.83 8.80
C ILE A 53 -33.90 -4.25 8.89
N LYS A 54 -33.70 -3.14 9.61
CA LYS A 54 -32.37 -2.52 9.80
C LYS A 54 -31.38 -3.44 10.51
N VAL A 55 -31.82 -4.13 11.58
CA VAL A 55 -30.97 -5.09 12.30
C VAL A 55 -30.63 -6.30 11.41
N SER A 56 -31.58 -6.78 10.60
CA SER A 56 -31.30 -7.85 9.63
C SER A 56 -30.32 -7.40 8.54
N GLN A 57 -30.40 -6.15 8.07
CA GLN A 57 -29.45 -5.60 7.10
C GLN A 57 -28.05 -5.46 7.68
N ALA A 58 -27.94 -5.00 8.94
CA ALA A 58 -26.69 -4.95 9.69
C ALA A 58 -26.04 -6.33 9.81
N ARG A 59 -26.83 -7.35 10.18
CA ARG A 59 -26.37 -8.75 10.24
C ARG A 59 -25.84 -9.23 8.89
N GLU A 60 -26.55 -8.98 7.79
CA GLU A 60 -26.09 -9.41 6.46
C GLU A 60 -24.80 -8.68 6.03
N ALA A 61 -24.61 -7.42 6.41
CA ALA A 61 -23.36 -6.71 6.20
C ALA A 61 -22.21 -7.34 7.00
N LEU A 62 -22.44 -7.66 8.28
CA LEU A 62 -21.48 -8.36 9.15
C LEU A 62 -21.10 -9.75 8.62
N LYS A 63 -22.06 -10.53 8.13
CA LYS A 63 -21.78 -11.84 7.50
C LYS A 63 -20.86 -11.69 6.30
N ARG A 64 -21.11 -10.70 5.44
CA ARG A 64 -20.24 -10.41 4.30
C ARG A 64 -18.83 -10.00 4.70
N PHE A 65 -18.65 -9.33 5.84
CA PHE A 65 -17.32 -9.03 6.38
C PHE A 65 -16.60 -10.31 6.86
N LEU A 66 -17.28 -11.20 7.58
CA LEU A 66 -16.71 -12.48 8.04
C LEU A 66 -16.46 -13.49 6.92
N ASP A 67 -17.20 -13.40 5.82
CA ASP A 67 -17.01 -14.22 4.61
C ASP A 67 -15.87 -13.70 3.70
N MET A 68 -15.29 -12.53 4.00
CA MET A 68 -14.08 -12.07 3.32
C MET A 68 -12.88 -12.97 3.70
N PRO A 69 -11.88 -13.15 2.81
CA PRO A 69 -10.72 -13.96 3.11
C PRO A 69 -10.06 -13.52 4.44
N HIS A 70 -9.69 -14.49 5.28
CA HIS A 70 -9.08 -14.36 6.62
C HIS A 70 -7.80 -13.49 6.72
N VAL A 71 -7.42 -12.79 5.64
CA VAL A 71 -6.19 -11.99 5.50
C VAL A 71 -6.42 -10.53 5.93
N MET A 72 -7.63 -10.14 6.33
CA MET A 72 -8.01 -8.74 6.53
C MET A 72 -8.20 -8.31 7.99
N PHE A 73 -8.21 -9.22 8.97
CA PHE A 73 -8.55 -8.91 10.36
C PHE A 73 -7.61 -9.60 11.36
N ASP A 74 -7.15 -8.87 12.39
CA ASP A 74 -6.53 -9.44 13.59
C ASP A 74 -7.52 -10.44 14.24
N TYR A 75 -7.00 -11.52 14.85
CA TYR A 75 -7.78 -12.50 15.62
C TYR A 75 -8.74 -11.84 16.63
N GLN A 76 -8.34 -10.70 17.22
CA GLN A 76 -9.20 -9.94 18.14
C GLN A 76 -10.38 -9.24 17.45
N ILE A 77 -10.20 -8.76 16.21
CA ILE A 77 -11.25 -8.14 15.41
C ILE A 77 -12.22 -9.21 14.90
N ASP A 78 -11.71 -10.36 14.46
CA ASP A 78 -12.50 -11.52 14.07
C ASP A 78 -13.36 -12.04 15.23
N ALA A 79 -12.81 -12.06 16.45
CA ALA A 79 -13.55 -12.41 17.66
C ALA A 79 -14.63 -11.37 17.98
N ALA A 80 -14.29 -10.08 17.96
CA ALA A 80 -15.26 -9.00 18.21
C ALA A 80 -16.40 -8.98 17.17
N LEU A 81 -16.10 -9.23 15.89
CA LEU A 81 -17.10 -9.33 14.82
C LEU A 81 -18.02 -10.54 15.00
N LYS A 82 -17.48 -11.69 15.42
CA LYS A 82 -18.28 -12.88 15.75
C LYS A 82 -19.18 -12.65 16.96
N ASP A 83 -18.65 -12.06 18.03
CA ASP A 83 -19.41 -11.70 19.22
C ASP A 83 -20.54 -10.70 18.89
N CYS A 84 -20.24 -9.67 18.09
CA CYS A 84 -21.25 -8.76 17.55
C CYS A 84 -22.35 -9.52 16.78
N LEU A 85 -21.97 -10.47 15.93
CA LEU A 85 -22.90 -11.21 15.09
C LEU A 85 -23.85 -12.09 15.92
N GLU A 86 -23.32 -12.78 16.94
CA GLU A 86 -24.13 -13.54 17.90
C GLU A 86 -25.13 -12.63 18.62
N LEU A 87 -24.68 -11.47 19.11
CA LEU A 87 -25.54 -10.49 19.77
C LEU A 87 -26.66 -9.96 18.87
N TYR A 88 -26.43 -9.80 17.56
CA TYR A 88 -27.49 -9.40 16.61
C TYR A 88 -28.43 -10.54 16.24
N GLU A 89 -27.94 -11.78 16.14
CA GLU A 89 -28.80 -12.94 15.93
C GLU A 89 -29.78 -13.13 17.09
N ASP A 90 -29.31 -12.93 18.33
CA ASP A 90 -30.16 -12.93 19.53
C ASP A 90 -31.24 -11.84 19.48
N VAL A 91 -30.87 -10.62 19.11
CA VAL A 91 -31.83 -9.50 18.92
C VAL A 91 -32.88 -9.85 17.87
N ILE A 92 -32.49 -10.38 16.71
CA ILE A 92 -33.42 -10.75 15.64
C ILE A 92 -34.35 -11.88 16.09
N ASN A 93 -33.84 -12.86 16.82
CA ASN A 93 -34.64 -13.96 17.36
C ASN A 93 -35.67 -13.45 18.36
N HIS A 94 -35.28 -12.57 19.29
CA HIS A 94 -36.19 -11.94 20.23
C HIS A 94 -37.28 -11.14 19.49
N LEU A 95 -36.91 -10.28 18.53
CA LEU A 95 -37.86 -9.51 17.73
C LEU A 95 -38.84 -10.37 16.92
N ASN A 96 -38.39 -11.52 16.39
CA ASN A 96 -39.27 -12.42 15.64
C ASN A 96 -40.27 -13.15 16.54
N LEU A 97 -39.85 -13.53 17.75
CA LEU A 97 -40.75 -14.12 18.76
C LEU A 97 -41.81 -13.11 19.20
N SER A 98 -41.42 -11.84 19.33
CA SER A 98 -42.30 -10.72 19.64
C SER A 98 -43.45 -10.56 18.67
N ILE A 99 -43.20 -10.65 17.36
CA ILE A 99 -44.22 -10.37 16.31
C ILE A 99 -45.46 -11.28 16.43
N SER A 100 -45.37 -12.40 17.15
CA SER A 100 -46.45 -13.36 17.32
C SER A 100 -47.48 -13.02 18.43
N ASP A 101 -47.14 -12.19 19.43
CA ASP A 101 -48.06 -11.72 20.50
C ASP A 101 -47.41 -10.54 21.26
N ILE A 102 -47.93 -9.29 21.20
CA ILE A 102 -47.25 -8.12 21.81
C ILE A 102 -48.12 -7.33 22.79
N LYS A 103 -47.58 -7.09 24.00
CA LYS A 103 -47.91 -5.93 24.85
C LYS A 103 -46.87 -4.81 24.62
N PRO A 104 -47.26 -3.52 24.61
CA PRO A 104 -46.33 -2.40 24.38
C PRO A 104 -45.11 -2.33 25.32
N ILE A 105 -45.22 -2.92 26.51
CA ILE A 105 -44.14 -2.96 27.52
C ILE A 105 -42.98 -3.86 27.09
N ASP A 106 -43.25 -4.91 26.30
CA ASP A 106 -42.25 -5.87 25.87
C ASP A 106 -41.35 -5.26 24.78
N VAL A 107 -41.92 -4.39 23.92
CA VAL A 107 -41.19 -3.68 22.87
C VAL A 107 -40.13 -2.73 23.45
N GLY A 108 -40.47 -2.00 24.52
CA GLY A 108 -39.50 -1.11 25.18
C GLY A 108 -38.32 -1.86 25.80
N ILE A 109 -38.56 -3.07 26.32
CA ILE A 109 -37.51 -3.93 26.88
C ILE A 109 -36.59 -4.42 25.75
N TRP A 110 -37.13 -4.91 24.64
CA TRP A 110 -36.33 -5.41 23.52
C TRP A 110 -35.52 -4.32 22.82
N VAL A 111 -36.07 -3.12 22.68
CA VAL A 111 -35.32 -1.96 22.17
C VAL A 111 -34.15 -1.63 23.10
N SER A 112 -34.38 -1.63 24.42
CA SER A 112 -33.32 -1.38 25.40
C SER A 112 -32.23 -2.45 25.36
N GLU A 113 -32.61 -3.72 25.26
CA GLU A 113 -31.68 -4.86 25.12
C GLU A 113 -30.86 -4.76 23.84
N THR A 114 -31.49 -4.38 22.72
CA THR A 114 -30.79 -4.21 21.45
C THR A 114 -29.74 -3.10 21.52
N VAL A 115 -30.07 -1.96 22.15
CA VAL A 115 -29.14 -0.85 22.30
C VAL A 115 -27.97 -1.23 23.21
N ILE A 116 -28.22 -2.03 24.25
CA ILE A 116 -27.17 -2.56 25.12
C ILE A 116 -26.27 -3.53 24.34
N ASN A 117 -26.83 -4.47 23.59
CA ASN A 117 -26.08 -5.43 22.78
C ASN A 117 -25.24 -4.71 21.70
N HIS A 118 -25.79 -3.67 21.07
CA HIS A 118 -25.08 -2.82 20.14
C HIS A 118 -23.91 -2.08 20.81
N GLN A 119 -24.11 -1.51 21.99
CA GLN A 119 -23.03 -0.86 22.74
C GLN A 119 -21.94 -1.85 23.20
N ILE A 120 -22.32 -3.06 23.59
CA ILE A 120 -21.36 -4.13 23.96
C ILE A 120 -20.54 -4.53 22.73
N CYS A 121 -21.19 -4.70 21.58
CA CYS A 121 -20.54 -4.93 20.30
C CYS A 121 -19.53 -3.80 19.97
N LEU A 122 -19.94 -2.54 20.04
CA LEU A 122 -19.05 -1.39 19.81
C LEU A 122 -17.86 -1.34 20.79
N ASN A 123 -18.10 -1.63 22.06
CA ASN A 123 -17.07 -1.66 23.10
C ASN A 123 -16.07 -2.83 22.94
N GLY A 124 -16.43 -3.86 22.16
CA GLY A 124 -15.55 -4.98 21.85
C GLY A 124 -14.43 -4.63 20.87
N PHE A 125 -14.59 -3.54 20.10
CA PHE A 125 -13.55 -3.07 19.19
C PHE A 125 -12.45 -2.32 19.95
N LYS A 126 -11.20 -2.75 19.75
CA LYS A 126 -10.01 -2.15 20.37
C LYS A 126 -9.69 -0.74 19.84
N TYR A 127 -10.00 -0.47 18.57
CA TYR A 127 -9.71 0.80 17.92
C TYR A 127 -11.01 1.52 17.53
N PRO A 128 -11.13 2.84 17.81
CA PRO A 128 -12.35 3.63 17.55
C PRO A 128 -12.75 3.70 16.07
N GLU A 129 -11.80 3.51 15.16
CA GLU A 129 -12.03 3.53 13.71
C GLU A 129 -12.90 2.36 13.23
N TRP A 130 -12.82 1.19 13.88
CA TRP A 130 -13.70 0.05 13.59
C TRP A 130 -15.13 0.27 14.11
N SER A 131 -15.28 0.85 15.31
CA SER A 131 -16.60 1.23 15.83
C SER A 131 -17.26 2.30 14.96
N ASN A 132 -16.50 3.28 14.48
CA ASN A 132 -17.01 4.34 13.60
C ASN A 132 -17.40 3.81 12.21
N LEU A 133 -16.56 2.96 11.62
CA LEU A 133 -16.88 2.31 10.34
C LEU A 133 -18.15 1.45 10.47
N PHE A 134 -18.30 0.75 11.59
CA PHE A 134 -19.48 -0.05 11.86
C PHE A 134 -20.73 0.82 11.98
N GLU A 135 -20.65 1.98 12.65
CA GLU A 135 -21.71 2.99 12.67
C GLU A 135 -22.03 3.53 11.27
N ASP A 136 -21.02 3.77 10.43
CA ASP A 136 -21.20 4.26 9.05
C ASP A 136 -21.89 3.23 8.14
N VAL A 137 -21.56 1.94 8.27
CA VAL A 137 -22.23 0.82 7.58
C VAL A 137 -23.72 0.77 7.92
N LEU A 138 -24.09 1.15 9.15
CA LEU A 138 -25.47 1.18 9.63
C LEU A 138 -26.25 2.41 9.13
N VAL A 139 -25.59 3.56 9.03
CA VAL A 139 -26.23 4.85 8.71
C VAL A 139 -26.27 5.13 7.20
N GLY A 140 -25.36 4.56 6.41
CA GLY A 140 -25.35 4.72 4.96
C GLY A 140 -24.94 3.42 4.28
N HIS A 141 -25.86 2.81 3.52
CA HIS A 141 -25.65 1.63 2.66
C HIS A 141 -24.58 1.84 1.55
N LYS A 142 -23.36 2.23 1.91
CA LYS A 142 -22.22 2.48 1.02
C LYS A 142 -20.88 2.26 1.75
N ALA A 143 -20.68 1.10 2.36
CA ALA A 143 -19.31 0.64 2.58
C ALA A 143 -18.84 -0.10 1.33
N SER A 144 -18.09 0.60 0.48
CA SER A 144 -17.18 -0.04 -0.47
C SER A 144 -15.95 -0.49 0.33
N ALA A 145 -15.41 -1.67 0.02
CA ALA A 145 -14.21 -2.22 0.67
C ALA A 145 -12.95 -1.31 0.60
N SER A 146 -13.03 -0.21 -0.14
CA SER A 146 -12.00 0.83 -0.29
C SER A 146 -11.81 1.74 0.93
N ASN A 147 -12.71 1.74 1.91
CA ASN A 147 -12.63 2.61 3.10
C ASN A 147 -12.35 1.86 4.42
N LEU A 148 -11.93 0.59 4.36
CA LEU A 148 -11.53 -0.16 5.55
C LEU A 148 -10.16 0.36 6.03
N PRO A 149 -10.03 0.86 7.28
CA PRO A 149 -8.73 1.04 7.89
C PRO A 149 -8.18 -0.36 8.15
N MET A 150 -7.40 -0.89 7.21
CA MET A 150 -6.62 -2.10 7.46
C MET A 150 -5.70 -1.80 8.64
N THR A 151 -5.92 -2.46 9.77
CA THR A 151 -4.91 -2.55 10.82
C THR A 151 -3.84 -3.47 10.27
N TYR A 152 -2.91 -2.89 9.51
CA TYR A 152 -1.70 -3.59 9.13
C TYR A 152 -0.97 -4.00 10.41
N ASP A 153 -0.37 -5.18 10.42
CA ASP A 153 0.68 -5.46 11.41
C ASP A 153 1.83 -4.50 11.11
N HIS A 154 1.80 -3.34 11.76
CA HIS A 154 2.81 -2.29 11.60
C HIS A 154 4.14 -2.70 12.23
N GLY A 155 4.34 -3.96 12.65
CA GLY A 155 5.56 -4.42 13.31
C GLY A 155 6.84 -3.98 12.62
N LEU A 156 6.94 -4.06 11.28
CA LEU A 156 8.12 -3.59 10.54
C LEU A 156 8.28 -2.06 10.54
N ILE A 157 7.17 -1.32 10.48
CA ILE A 157 7.18 0.15 10.53
C ILE A 157 7.54 0.61 11.94
N GLN A 158 6.92 0.03 12.96
CA GLN A 158 7.21 0.29 14.36
C GLN A 158 8.65 -0.09 14.71
N LEU A 159 9.17 -1.21 14.19
CA LEU A 159 10.57 -1.59 14.35
C LEU A 159 11.53 -0.55 13.77
N ALA A 160 11.22 -0.03 12.58
CA ALA A 160 12.01 1.02 11.94
C ALA A 160 11.90 2.37 12.66
N GLU A 161 10.74 2.70 13.24
CA GLU A 161 10.49 3.97 13.95
C GLU A 161 11.04 3.97 15.39
N GLU A 162 10.99 2.84 16.08
CA GLU A 162 11.42 2.69 17.47
C GLU A 162 12.90 2.25 17.62
N GLY A 163 13.60 2.04 16.49
CA GLY A 163 14.97 1.51 16.47
C GLY A 163 15.10 0.15 17.17
N GLY A 164 14.03 -0.64 17.10
CA GLY A 164 13.66 -1.63 18.11
C GLY A 164 14.51 -2.89 18.14
N THR A 165 15.40 -3.02 19.14
CA THR A 165 16.16 -4.25 19.40
C THR A 165 15.31 -5.41 19.96
N THR A 166 14.07 -5.16 20.39
CA THR A 166 13.25 -6.14 21.13
C THR A 166 12.43 -7.11 20.27
N GLN A 167 12.33 -6.90 18.96
CA GLN A 167 11.67 -7.86 18.03
C GLN A 167 12.57 -8.36 16.89
N ALA A 168 13.82 -7.88 16.80
CA ALA A 168 14.77 -8.40 15.83
C ALA A 168 15.27 -9.79 16.23
N ASN A 169 15.50 -10.68 15.27
CA ASN A 169 16.15 -11.97 15.53
C ASN A 169 17.64 -11.78 15.81
N LEU A 170 18.29 -10.86 15.08
CA LEU A 170 19.69 -10.47 15.25
C LEU A 170 19.84 -8.96 15.12
N VAL A 171 20.79 -8.40 15.86
CA VAL A 171 21.19 -6.99 15.81
C VAL A 171 22.64 -6.86 15.35
N VAL A 172 22.87 -5.99 14.37
CA VAL A 172 24.21 -5.63 13.88
C VAL A 172 24.54 -4.22 14.35
N ALA A 173 25.69 -4.04 15.00
CA ALA A 173 26.16 -2.72 15.42
C ALA A 173 27.70 -2.65 15.48
N GLN A 174 28.28 -1.68 14.78
CA GLN A 174 29.74 -1.48 14.76
C GLN A 174 30.32 -0.98 16.10
N ASP A 175 29.49 -0.43 16.98
CA ASP A 175 29.87 0.05 18.31
C ASP A 175 29.92 -1.06 19.38
N GLY A 176 29.60 -2.31 19.00
CA GLY A 176 29.58 -3.47 19.90
C GLY A 176 28.30 -3.60 20.73
N SER A 177 27.27 -2.80 20.46
CA SER A 177 25.97 -2.87 21.16
C SER A 177 24.97 -3.89 20.56
N GLY A 178 25.38 -4.61 19.51
CA GLY A 178 24.60 -5.66 18.83
C GLY A 178 25.21 -7.05 19.00
N ASP A 179 24.58 -8.06 18.40
CA ASP A 179 25.05 -9.44 18.38
C ASP A 179 26.29 -9.61 17.49
N PHE A 180 26.36 -8.85 16.39
CA PHE A 180 27.44 -8.89 15.40
C PHE A 180 27.95 -7.49 15.06
N GLY A 181 29.22 -7.40 14.66
CA GLY A 181 29.83 -6.15 14.20
C GLY A 181 29.60 -5.87 12.71
N THR A 182 29.27 -6.91 11.95
CA THR A 182 29.10 -6.86 10.49
C THR A 182 27.80 -7.53 10.05
N ILE A 183 27.29 -7.12 8.89
CA ILE A 183 26.08 -7.68 8.29
C ILE A 183 26.37 -9.10 7.80
N THR A 184 27.56 -9.34 7.26
CA THR A 184 27.99 -10.67 6.77
C THR A 184 27.92 -11.73 7.88
N GLU A 185 28.45 -11.44 9.07
CA GLU A 185 28.39 -12.36 10.22
C GLU A 185 26.94 -12.65 10.64
N ALA A 186 26.07 -11.64 10.66
CA ALA A 186 24.66 -11.84 10.98
C ALA A 186 23.93 -12.69 9.93
N LEU A 187 24.26 -12.54 8.65
CA LEU A 187 23.70 -13.38 7.58
C LEU A 187 24.15 -14.84 7.71
N GLU A 188 25.44 -15.08 7.98
CA GLU A 188 25.97 -16.41 8.24
C GLU A 188 25.31 -17.05 9.48
N ALA A 189 25.12 -16.28 10.55
CA ALA A 189 24.41 -16.74 11.74
C ALA A 189 22.93 -17.06 11.43
N SER A 190 22.25 -16.20 10.67
CA SER A 190 20.85 -16.40 10.29
C SER A 190 20.67 -17.72 9.52
N ALA A 191 21.58 -18.05 8.62
CA ALA A 191 21.52 -19.30 7.85
C ALA A 191 21.51 -20.56 8.74
N ASN A 192 22.12 -20.48 9.93
CA ASN A 192 22.16 -21.58 10.90
C ASN A 192 21.00 -21.57 11.89
N GLN A 193 20.41 -20.41 12.17
CA GLN A 193 19.35 -20.24 13.17
C GLN A 193 17.94 -20.38 12.60
N ARG A 194 17.79 -20.15 11.29
CA ARG A 194 16.49 -20.18 10.62
C ARG A 194 15.89 -21.58 10.62
N THR A 195 14.65 -21.69 11.09
CA THR A 195 13.85 -22.92 11.04
C THR A 195 12.51 -22.62 10.35
N GLY A 196 12.14 -23.43 9.35
CA GLY A 196 10.87 -23.24 8.63
C GLY A 196 10.88 -22.05 7.66
N THR A 197 9.73 -21.43 7.48
CA THR A 197 9.49 -20.35 6.50
C THR A 197 9.21 -19.00 7.14
N ASP A 198 9.36 -18.89 8.46
CA ASP A 198 9.08 -17.66 9.20
C ASP A 198 10.03 -16.52 8.77
N ARG A 199 9.54 -15.28 8.88
CA ARG A 199 10.32 -14.09 8.56
C ARG A 199 11.44 -13.92 9.58
N PHE A 200 12.67 -13.76 9.07
CA PHE A 200 13.85 -13.55 9.90
C PHE A 200 14.34 -12.10 9.75
N VAL A 201 14.29 -11.35 10.83
CA VAL A 201 14.58 -9.92 10.89
C VAL A 201 15.98 -9.68 11.44
N ILE A 202 16.83 -9.02 10.66
CA ILE A 202 18.11 -8.50 11.09
C ILE A 202 18.00 -6.99 11.17
N TYR A 203 18.19 -6.45 12.37
CA TYR A 203 18.24 -5.01 12.60
C TYR A 203 19.69 -4.53 12.48
N VAL A 204 19.93 -3.52 11.65
CA VAL A 204 21.24 -2.97 11.34
C VAL A 204 21.29 -1.53 11.79
N LYS A 205 21.97 -1.29 12.93
CA LYS A 205 22.08 0.05 13.49
C LYS A 205 22.80 1.03 12.57
N ALA A 206 22.71 2.30 12.91
CA ALA A 206 23.37 3.39 12.20
C ALA A 206 24.88 3.15 12.12
N GLY A 207 25.42 3.35 10.93
CA GLY A 207 26.81 3.04 10.61
C GLY A 207 27.04 2.95 9.10
N ILE A 208 28.31 2.98 8.73
CA ILE A 208 28.75 2.77 7.34
C ILE A 208 29.39 1.39 7.26
N TYR A 209 28.69 0.47 6.62
CA TYR A 209 29.06 -0.92 6.45
C TYR A 209 29.70 -1.10 5.08
N LYS A 210 31.03 -1.04 5.01
CA LYS A 210 31.79 -1.32 3.78
C LYS A 210 31.93 -2.83 3.58
N GLU A 211 30.88 -3.44 3.05
CA GLU A 211 30.75 -4.89 2.87
C GLU A 211 30.30 -5.24 1.45
N ASN A 212 30.38 -6.51 1.08
CA ASN A 212 29.73 -7.01 -0.13
C ASN A 212 28.76 -8.11 0.26
N ILE A 213 27.47 -7.83 0.14
CA ILE A 213 26.41 -8.64 0.72
C ILE A 213 25.73 -9.48 -0.35
N ILE A 214 25.57 -10.77 -0.09
CA ILE A 214 24.82 -11.68 -0.95
C ILE A 214 23.76 -12.40 -0.09
N ILE A 215 22.50 -12.04 -0.29
CA ILE A 215 21.35 -12.73 0.28
C ILE A 215 20.96 -13.83 -0.70
N ASN A 216 21.49 -15.02 -0.49
CA ASN A 216 21.33 -16.13 -1.44
C ASN A 216 19.89 -16.69 -1.45
N GLY A 217 19.60 -17.55 -2.43
CA GLY A 217 18.25 -18.12 -2.63
C GLY A 217 17.70 -18.93 -1.46
N SER A 218 18.53 -19.45 -0.55
CA SER A 218 18.06 -20.18 0.64
C SER A 218 17.65 -19.26 1.78
N MET A 219 17.99 -17.97 1.72
CA MET A 219 17.63 -16.95 2.71
C MET A 219 16.27 -16.32 2.37
N THR A 220 15.22 -17.14 2.23
CA THR A 220 13.86 -16.65 1.95
C THR A 220 13.30 -15.83 3.12
N ASN A 221 12.32 -14.95 2.92
CA ASN A 221 11.68 -14.15 3.97
C ASN A 221 12.67 -13.47 4.94
N LEU A 222 13.83 -13.03 4.44
CA LEU A 222 14.80 -12.25 5.22
C LEU A 222 14.39 -10.78 5.20
N THR A 223 14.49 -10.09 6.33
CA THR A 223 14.25 -8.66 6.43
C THR A 223 15.47 -7.95 7.00
N LEU A 224 15.96 -6.92 6.31
CA LEU A 224 16.94 -5.99 6.85
C LEU A 224 16.24 -4.67 7.21
N ILE A 225 16.37 -4.23 8.46
CA ILE A 225 15.84 -2.95 8.92
C ILE A 225 17.01 -2.08 9.37
N GLY A 226 17.13 -0.88 8.81
CA GLY A 226 18.11 0.13 9.22
C GLY A 226 17.51 1.16 10.17
N ASP A 227 18.37 1.99 10.76
CA ASP A 227 17.97 3.17 11.55
C ASP A 227 17.39 4.30 10.67
N GLY A 228 17.45 4.18 9.34
CA GLY A 228 16.90 5.15 8.39
C GLY A 228 17.83 5.44 7.21
N ILE A 229 17.28 6.07 6.17
CA ILE A 229 18.07 6.63 5.05
C ILE A 229 19.16 7.52 5.62
N ASP A 230 20.38 7.42 5.07
CA ASP A 230 21.60 8.10 5.53
C ASP A 230 22.16 7.73 6.91
N LEU A 231 21.39 7.01 7.74
CA LEU A 231 21.86 6.55 9.05
C LEU A 231 22.50 5.17 8.94
N THR A 232 21.85 4.24 8.25
CA THR A 232 22.40 2.90 7.95
C THR A 232 22.77 2.81 6.47
N VAL A 233 24.07 2.72 6.18
CA VAL A 233 24.60 2.71 4.80
C VAL A 233 25.41 1.44 4.55
N ILE A 234 25.07 0.68 3.51
CA ILE A 234 25.86 -0.44 3.00
C ILE A 234 26.54 0.03 1.71
N THR A 235 27.88 0.04 1.69
CA THR A 235 28.64 0.70 0.62
C THR A 235 29.79 -0.16 0.08
N ASN A 236 30.12 0.04 -1.20
CA ASN A 236 31.29 -0.52 -1.87
C ASN A 236 31.70 0.35 -3.06
N ASP A 237 32.78 -0.01 -3.76
CA ASP A 237 33.30 0.71 -4.93
C ASP A 237 33.65 -0.23 -6.11
N LYS A 238 33.15 -1.46 -6.08
CA LYS A 238 33.33 -2.45 -7.16
C LYS A 238 32.76 -1.95 -8.48
N ASN A 239 33.49 -2.19 -9.56
CA ASN A 239 33.14 -1.73 -10.91
C ASN A 239 33.76 -2.63 -11.99
N ILE A 240 33.37 -2.43 -13.24
CA ILE A 240 33.84 -3.26 -14.37
C ILE A 240 35.34 -3.15 -14.67
N TYR A 241 36.02 -2.05 -14.29
CA TYR A 241 37.47 -1.89 -14.51
C TYR A 241 38.31 -2.81 -13.62
N GLU A 242 37.70 -3.49 -12.65
CA GLU A 242 38.32 -4.58 -11.89
C GLU A 242 38.27 -5.93 -12.61
N GLY A 243 37.74 -5.98 -13.85
CA GLY A 243 37.55 -7.22 -14.61
C GLY A 243 36.32 -8.03 -14.18
N LEU A 244 35.40 -7.39 -13.45
CA LEU A 244 34.15 -7.99 -12.99
C LEU A 244 33.09 -7.92 -14.09
N LEU A 245 32.19 -8.92 -14.11
CA LEU A 245 30.91 -8.78 -14.78
C LEU A 245 30.08 -7.72 -14.06
N THR A 246 29.23 -6.98 -14.78
CA THR A 246 28.37 -5.93 -14.22
C THR A 246 27.58 -6.42 -13.00
N SER A 247 27.00 -7.63 -13.04
CA SER A 247 26.27 -8.22 -11.90
C SER A 247 27.14 -8.39 -10.64
N ASN A 248 28.43 -8.64 -10.81
CA ASN A 248 29.38 -8.84 -9.70
C ASN A 248 29.91 -7.53 -9.12
N THR A 249 29.54 -6.38 -9.70
CA THR A 249 29.84 -5.06 -9.14
C THR A 249 28.87 -4.66 -8.02
N ALA A 250 27.73 -5.34 -7.90
CA ALA A 250 26.69 -5.02 -6.93
C ALA A 250 27.22 -5.02 -5.49
N THR A 251 27.05 -3.91 -4.78
CA THR A 251 27.32 -3.81 -3.34
C THR A 251 26.48 -4.83 -2.57
N VAL A 252 25.19 -4.92 -2.90
CA VAL A 252 24.26 -5.92 -2.35
C VAL A 252 23.56 -6.68 -3.48
N GLN A 253 23.51 -8.01 -3.36
CA GLN A 253 22.76 -8.90 -4.25
C GLN A 253 21.67 -9.64 -3.47
N VAL A 254 20.44 -9.62 -3.98
CA VAL A 254 19.27 -10.24 -3.34
C VAL A 254 18.68 -11.31 -4.24
N TRP A 255 18.75 -12.56 -3.81
CA TRP A 255 18.23 -13.72 -4.53
C TRP A 255 17.14 -14.47 -3.74
N GLY A 256 17.13 -14.36 -2.41
CA GLY A 256 16.13 -15.03 -1.56
C GLY A 256 14.75 -14.39 -1.69
N GLN A 257 13.72 -15.19 -2.02
CA GLN A 257 12.32 -14.76 -2.16
C GLN A 257 11.78 -14.09 -0.88
N GLY A 258 10.89 -13.11 -1.01
CA GLY A 258 10.20 -12.47 0.11
C GLY A 258 11.08 -11.52 0.92
N PHE A 259 12.18 -11.06 0.31
CA PHE A 259 13.13 -10.15 0.94
C PHE A 259 12.48 -8.79 1.21
N ILE A 260 12.73 -8.24 2.39
CA ILE A 260 12.32 -6.87 2.71
C ILE A 260 13.52 -6.06 3.17
N ALA A 261 13.65 -4.84 2.67
CA ALA A 261 14.53 -3.83 3.24
C ALA A 261 13.75 -2.59 3.66
N VAL A 262 14.01 -2.08 4.87
CA VAL A 262 13.40 -0.87 5.39
C VAL A 262 14.48 0.08 5.90
N GLY A 263 14.48 1.34 5.49
CA GLY A 263 15.32 2.37 6.11
C GLY A 263 16.83 2.18 5.89
N ILE A 264 17.26 1.65 4.73
CA ILE A 264 18.68 1.38 4.43
C ILE A 264 19.10 2.12 3.16
N THR A 265 20.33 2.64 3.17
CA THR A 265 21.00 3.17 1.97
C THR A 265 21.93 2.11 1.38
N PHE A 266 21.70 1.73 0.14
CA PHE A 266 22.58 0.88 -0.66
C PHE A 266 23.39 1.78 -1.61
N GLU A 267 24.71 1.69 -1.55
CA GLU A 267 25.59 2.63 -2.24
C GLU A 267 26.73 1.93 -3.00
N ASN A 268 27.03 2.43 -4.19
CA ASN A 268 28.28 2.18 -4.88
C ASN A 268 29.01 3.51 -5.19
N THR A 269 30.19 3.69 -4.60
CA THR A 269 30.99 4.91 -4.68
C THR A 269 32.04 4.90 -5.78
N ALA A 270 32.00 3.97 -6.74
CA ALA A 270 33.00 3.87 -7.81
C ALA A 270 33.13 5.17 -8.63
N GLY A 271 32.02 5.88 -8.82
CA GLY A 271 31.97 7.15 -9.56
C GLY A 271 31.73 6.98 -11.07
N PRO A 272 31.42 8.06 -11.79
CA PRO A 272 31.00 8.01 -13.18
C PRO A 272 32.12 7.60 -14.15
N GLU A 273 33.39 7.88 -13.79
CA GLU A 273 34.60 7.47 -14.52
C GLU A 273 34.84 5.95 -14.52
N LYS A 274 34.07 5.20 -13.73
CA LYS A 274 34.16 3.74 -13.61
C LYS A 274 33.07 3.00 -14.38
N GLU A 275 32.24 3.73 -15.12
CA GLU A 275 31.11 3.19 -15.88
C GLU A 275 30.20 2.32 -14.97
N GLN A 276 29.87 1.10 -15.36
CA GLN A 276 28.86 0.27 -14.67
C GLN A 276 29.33 -0.13 -13.26
N ALA A 277 28.52 0.25 -12.26
CA ALA A 277 28.77 -0.03 -10.86
C ALA A 277 27.45 -0.07 -10.07
N ILE A 278 26.99 -1.28 -9.75
CA ILE A 278 25.68 -1.51 -9.14
C ILE A 278 25.71 -1.27 -7.63
N ALA A 279 24.71 -0.55 -7.10
CA ALA A 279 24.49 -0.41 -5.66
C ALA A 279 23.63 -1.57 -5.11
N LEU A 280 22.48 -1.85 -5.74
CA LEU A 280 21.64 -3.00 -5.43
C LEU A 280 21.29 -3.78 -6.70
N LEU A 281 21.45 -5.09 -6.65
CA LEU A 281 20.87 -6.03 -7.59
C LEU A 281 19.81 -6.88 -6.86
N SER A 282 18.58 -6.88 -7.37
CA SER A 282 17.51 -7.75 -6.89
C SER A 282 17.03 -8.69 -7.99
N ALA A 283 17.02 -9.97 -7.67
CA ALA A 283 16.39 -11.08 -8.39
C ALA A 283 15.40 -11.82 -7.48
N SER A 284 14.94 -11.14 -6.42
CA SER A 284 14.07 -11.72 -5.39
C SER A 284 12.60 -11.51 -5.77
N ASP A 285 11.88 -12.62 -5.91
CA ASP A 285 10.43 -12.57 -6.07
C ASP A 285 9.76 -12.14 -4.77
N LEU A 286 8.68 -11.35 -4.89
CA LEU A 286 7.93 -10.79 -3.77
C LEU A 286 8.80 -9.92 -2.84
N SER A 287 9.77 -9.20 -3.41
CA SER A 287 10.65 -8.32 -2.62
C SER A 287 10.05 -6.93 -2.43
N VAL A 288 10.23 -6.36 -1.23
CA VAL A 288 9.80 -4.98 -0.90
C VAL A 288 10.97 -4.15 -0.40
N PHE A 289 11.06 -2.92 -0.89
CA PHE A 289 11.99 -1.91 -0.41
C PHE A 289 11.18 -0.68 0.02
N TYR A 290 11.23 -0.31 1.29
CA TYR A 290 10.46 0.80 1.84
C TYR A 290 11.37 1.80 2.54
N LYS A 291 11.28 3.08 2.15
CA LYS A 291 12.18 4.13 2.68
C LYS A 291 13.64 3.75 2.57
N CYS A 292 14.04 3.21 1.41
CA CYS A 292 15.42 2.88 1.10
C CYS A 292 16.02 3.92 0.16
N SER A 293 17.35 4.04 0.15
CA SER A 293 18.05 4.85 -0.84
C SER A 293 19.01 4.00 -1.67
N PHE A 294 19.08 4.26 -2.98
CA PHE A 294 19.97 3.57 -3.93
C PHE A 294 20.87 4.60 -4.60
N ARG A 295 22.18 4.52 -4.35
CA ARG A 295 23.13 5.56 -4.73
C ARG A 295 24.25 5.04 -5.59
N GLY A 296 24.39 5.63 -6.77
CA GLY A 296 25.45 5.32 -7.71
C GLY A 296 25.52 6.36 -8.82
N TYR A 297 26.09 5.96 -9.95
CA TYR A 297 26.14 6.75 -11.17
C TYR A 297 25.53 5.96 -12.32
N GLN A 298 26.31 5.12 -13.01
CA GLN A 298 25.81 4.27 -14.07
C GLN A 298 25.44 2.89 -13.51
N ASP A 299 24.29 2.36 -13.93
CA ASP A 299 23.76 1.05 -13.53
C ASP A 299 23.48 0.93 -12.00
N THR A 300 22.97 1.99 -11.35
CA THR A 300 22.77 2.03 -9.88
C THR A 300 21.88 0.90 -9.32
N LEU A 301 20.67 0.75 -9.86
CA LEU A 301 19.64 -0.18 -9.36
C LEU A 301 19.31 -1.22 -10.45
N CYS A 302 19.74 -2.46 -10.22
CA CYS A 302 19.49 -3.58 -11.10
C CYS A 302 18.25 -4.37 -10.64
N LEU A 303 17.13 -4.09 -11.28
CA LEU A 303 15.86 -4.81 -11.17
C LEU A 303 15.92 -6.04 -12.08
N LEU A 304 16.75 -7.02 -11.70
CA LEU A 304 17.18 -8.09 -12.61
C LEU A 304 16.01 -8.94 -13.12
N GLU A 305 15.20 -9.50 -12.22
CA GLU A 305 14.09 -10.41 -12.55
C GLU A 305 13.06 -10.48 -11.40
N GLN A 306 11.94 -11.18 -11.64
CA GLN A 306 10.85 -11.43 -10.67
C GLN A 306 10.02 -10.20 -10.27
N ARG A 307 9.09 -10.36 -9.32
CA ARG A 307 8.19 -9.29 -8.86
C ARG A 307 8.82 -8.50 -7.71
N GLN A 308 8.85 -7.19 -7.84
CA GLN A 308 9.52 -6.30 -6.89
C GLN A 308 8.69 -5.03 -6.66
N PHE A 309 8.65 -4.55 -5.42
CA PHE A 309 7.93 -3.33 -5.04
C PHE A 309 8.84 -2.37 -4.28
N TYR A 310 8.87 -1.11 -4.71
CA TYR A 310 9.66 -0.05 -4.10
C TYR A 310 8.73 1.09 -3.70
N ARG A 311 8.71 1.48 -2.42
CA ARG A 311 7.83 2.52 -1.88
C ARG A 311 8.63 3.57 -1.13
N GLU A 312 8.40 4.85 -1.45
CA GLU A 312 9.05 5.98 -0.76
C GLU A 312 10.58 5.88 -0.77
N CYS A 313 11.14 5.40 -1.88
CA CYS A 313 12.58 5.23 -2.03
C CYS A 313 13.22 6.42 -2.76
N ASP A 314 14.50 6.67 -2.48
CA ASP A 314 15.31 7.67 -3.17
C ASP A 314 16.34 6.99 -4.08
N ILE A 315 16.30 7.24 -5.39
CA ILE A 315 17.15 6.57 -6.38
C ILE A 315 18.00 7.60 -7.13
N TYR A 316 19.32 7.43 -7.12
CA TYR A 316 20.27 8.38 -7.70
C TYR A 316 21.07 7.75 -8.84
N GLY A 317 21.22 8.47 -9.96
CA GLY A 317 22.12 8.01 -11.02
C GLY A 317 22.17 8.88 -12.27
N THR A 318 22.79 8.32 -13.32
CA THR A 318 23.12 9.00 -14.58
C THR A 318 22.64 8.19 -15.79
N VAL A 319 23.45 7.21 -16.23
CA VAL A 319 23.18 6.35 -17.39
C VAL A 319 22.58 5.04 -16.91
N ASP A 320 21.43 4.66 -17.48
CA ASP A 320 20.74 3.38 -17.27
C ASP A 320 20.60 2.99 -15.79
N PHE A 321 20.36 3.98 -14.92
CA PHE A 321 20.53 3.77 -13.48
C PHE A 321 19.38 2.99 -12.82
N ILE A 322 18.29 2.74 -13.54
CA ILE A 322 17.25 1.75 -13.22
C ILE A 322 17.16 0.78 -14.40
N PHE A 323 17.64 -0.45 -14.27
CA PHE A 323 17.75 -1.38 -15.41
C PHE A 323 17.51 -2.83 -15.02
N GLY A 324 17.26 -3.68 -16.01
CA GLY A 324 16.98 -5.11 -15.81
C GLY A 324 15.66 -5.56 -16.46
N ASP A 325 15.15 -6.72 -16.07
CA ASP A 325 13.94 -7.33 -16.64
C ASP A 325 12.96 -7.85 -15.57
N ALA A 326 12.90 -7.21 -14.40
CA ALA A 326 11.86 -7.50 -13.40
C ALA A 326 10.47 -7.01 -13.81
N SER A 327 9.44 -7.53 -13.14
CA SER A 327 8.14 -6.86 -12.99
C SER A 327 8.25 -5.97 -11.74
N ALA A 328 8.47 -4.67 -11.93
CA ALA A 328 8.73 -3.77 -10.82
C ALA A 328 7.83 -2.54 -10.82
N VAL A 329 7.28 -2.20 -9.65
CA VAL A 329 6.58 -0.93 -9.42
C VAL A 329 7.38 -0.09 -8.44
N LEU A 330 7.67 1.15 -8.83
CA LEU A 330 8.32 2.16 -8.01
C LEU A 330 7.30 3.24 -7.71
N GLN A 331 6.77 3.24 -6.48
CA GLN A 331 5.62 4.04 -6.06
C GLN A 331 6.03 5.10 -5.04
N ASN A 332 5.62 6.35 -5.25
CA ASN A 332 5.96 7.48 -4.38
C ASN A 332 7.48 7.65 -4.15
N CYS A 333 8.29 7.29 -5.14
CA CYS A 333 9.74 7.40 -5.06
C CYS A 333 10.23 8.77 -5.53
N ASN A 334 11.39 9.19 -5.04
CA ASN A 334 12.15 10.28 -5.63
C ASN A 334 13.27 9.72 -6.52
N ILE A 335 13.32 10.18 -7.76
CA ILE A 335 14.32 9.78 -8.75
C ILE A 335 15.19 10.99 -9.01
N TYR A 336 16.41 10.97 -8.46
CA TYR A 336 17.39 12.04 -8.51
C TYR A 336 18.37 11.83 -9.65
N VAL A 337 18.25 12.66 -10.69
CA VAL A 337 19.15 12.61 -11.84
C VAL A 337 20.42 13.41 -11.53
N ARG A 338 21.58 12.79 -11.68
CA ARG A 338 22.90 13.37 -11.40
C ARG A 338 23.55 13.92 -12.66
N THR A 339 24.60 14.71 -12.50
CA THR A 339 25.45 15.14 -13.62
C THR A 339 26.30 13.97 -14.14
N PRO A 340 26.18 13.60 -15.43
CA PRO A 340 27.03 12.57 -16.04
C PRO A 340 28.38 13.16 -16.46
N LEU A 341 29.26 12.32 -17.04
CA LEU A 341 30.50 12.83 -17.62
C LEU A 341 30.22 13.76 -18.82
N PRO A 342 31.14 14.70 -19.14
CA PRO A 342 31.01 15.54 -20.32
C PRO A 342 30.78 14.73 -21.60
N GLY A 343 29.71 15.06 -22.33
CA GLY A 343 29.34 14.38 -23.58
C GLY A 343 28.49 13.12 -23.41
N GLN A 344 28.23 12.67 -22.19
CA GLN A 344 27.23 11.63 -21.91
C GLN A 344 25.81 12.22 -21.84
N GLN A 345 24.84 11.34 -21.97
CA GLN A 345 23.41 11.62 -21.84
C GLN A 345 22.87 10.74 -20.71
N ASN A 346 21.97 11.28 -19.91
CA ASN A 346 21.31 10.49 -18.88
C ASN A 346 20.14 9.69 -19.48
N THR A 347 19.98 8.48 -18.96
CA THR A 347 18.84 7.60 -19.25
C THR A 347 18.36 7.02 -17.93
N ILE A 348 17.14 7.36 -17.53
CA ILE A 348 16.63 6.93 -16.22
C ILE A 348 16.43 5.43 -16.21
N THR A 349 15.72 4.89 -17.21
CA THR A 349 15.46 3.45 -17.31
C THR A 349 16.14 2.79 -18.51
N ALA A 350 16.60 1.55 -18.33
CA ALA A 350 16.99 0.65 -19.41
C ALA A 350 16.38 -0.74 -19.20
N GLN A 351 15.12 -0.89 -19.60
CA GLN A 351 14.38 -2.14 -19.38
C GLN A 351 14.71 -3.17 -20.47
N GLY A 352 14.92 -4.41 -20.03
CA GLY A 352 15.53 -5.50 -20.78
C GLY A 352 14.60 -6.63 -21.22
N ARG A 353 13.28 -6.40 -21.35
CA ARG A 353 12.35 -7.44 -21.83
C ARG A 353 12.67 -7.81 -23.27
N ASP A 354 12.90 -9.10 -23.52
CA ASP A 354 13.34 -9.62 -24.82
C ASP A 354 12.29 -10.47 -25.55
N ASN A 355 11.12 -10.71 -24.93
CA ASN A 355 10.05 -11.52 -25.50
C ASN A 355 8.65 -10.93 -25.19
N SER A 356 7.70 -11.14 -26.10
CA SER A 356 6.32 -10.62 -25.99
C SER A 356 5.50 -11.28 -24.89
N ASP A 357 5.82 -12.54 -24.57
CA ASP A 357 5.03 -13.39 -23.68
C ASP A 357 5.33 -13.13 -22.20
N SER A 358 6.43 -12.42 -21.91
CA SER A 358 6.82 -12.00 -20.57
C SER A 358 5.98 -10.82 -20.08
N TYR A 359 5.55 -10.92 -18.81
CA TYR A 359 4.83 -9.88 -18.09
C TYR A 359 5.75 -8.88 -17.37
N THR A 360 7.05 -8.88 -17.66
CA THR A 360 8.05 -7.98 -17.07
C THR A 360 7.96 -6.55 -17.60
N GLY A 361 8.49 -5.59 -16.85
CA GLY A 361 8.38 -4.17 -17.15
C GLY A 361 8.52 -3.32 -15.90
N PHE A 362 8.80 -2.03 -16.10
CA PHE A 362 8.90 -1.07 -15.00
C PHE A 362 7.71 -0.11 -15.03
N VAL A 363 7.07 0.07 -13.88
CA VAL A 363 6.03 1.08 -13.67
C VAL A 363 6.52 2.06 -12.64
N ILE A 364 6.77 3.29 -13.05
CA ILE A 364 7.08 4.41 -12.18
C ILE A 364 5.75 5.11 -11.90
N HIS A 365 5.24 5.01 -10.66
CA HIS A 365 3.90 5.44 -10.28
C HIS A 365 3.95 6.50 -9.18
N ASN A 366 3.22 7.60 -9.38
CA ASN A 366 3.08 8.70 -8.42
C ASN A 366 4.43 9.16 -7.82
N SER A 367 5.46 9.18 -8.65
CA SER A 367 6.86 9.41 -8.25
C SER A 367 7.37 10.70 -8.85
N ARG A 368 8.48 11.23 -8.31
CA ARG A 368 9.02 12.51 -8.71
C ARG A 368 10.41 12.36 -9.33
N VAL A 369 10.58 12.79 -10.57
CA VAL A 369 11.88 12.87 -11.25
C VAL A 369 12.42 14.28 -11.08
N CYS A 370 13.50 14.44 -10.33
CA CYS A 370 14.05 15.73 -9.94
C CYS A 370 15.58 15.75 -10.10
N PRO A 371 16.21 16.94 -10.15
CA PRO A 371 17.66 17.00 -10.18
C PRO A 371 18.21 16.62 -8.81
N ASP A 372 19.31 15.86 -8.78
CA ASP A 372 20.13 15.73 -7.57
C ASP A 372 20.55 17.15 -7.12
N PRO A 373 20.42 17.53 -5.82
CA PRO A 373 20.76 18.87 -5.34
C PRO A 373 22.15 19.38 -5.76
N ASP A 374 23.12 18.47 -5.89
CA ASP A 374 24.49 18.79 -6.30
C ASP A 374 24.71 18.74 -7.83
N SER A 375 23.65 18.55 -8.62
CA SER A 375 23.74 18.45 -10.07
C SER A 375 23.75 19.80 -10.79
N THR A 376 24.38 19.81 -11.96
CA THR A 376 24.46 20.92 -12.91
C THR A 376 23.41 20.80 -14.02
N LEU A 377 22.35 19.99 -13.81
CA LEU A 377 21.29 19.79 -14.82
C LEU A 377 20.55 21.09 -15.14
N ALA A 378 20.47 22.01 -14.18
CA ALA A 378 19.82 23.31 -14.33
C ALA A 378 20.49 24.21 -15.40
N ASP A 379 21.73 23.91 -15.80
CA ASP A 379 22.48 24.68 -16.80
C ASP A 379 22.04 24.36 -18.25
N GLY A 380 21.12 23.40 -18.43
CA GLY A 380 20.56 23.02 -19.75
C GLY A 380 21.55 22.32 -20.69
N MET A 381 22.75 21.98 -20.20
CA MET A 381 23.81 21.34 -20.99
C MET A 381 23.73 19.81 -21.00
N VAL A 382 22.96 19.22 -20.08
CA VAL A 382 22.84 17.76 -19.94
C VAL A 382 21.51 17.31 -20.52
N VAL A 383 21.57 16.44 -21.52
CA VAL A 383 20.38 15.82 -22.12
C VAL A 383 19.99 14.61 -21.28
N THR A 384 18.72 14.56 -20.86
CA THR A 384 18.15 13.46 -20.07
C THR A 384 16.95 12.88 -20.78
N TYR A 385 16.87 11.55 -20.81
CA TYR A 385 15.74 10.78 -21.36
C TYR A 385 15.10 9.93 -20.26
N LEU A 386 13.80 9.68 -20.39
CA LEU A 386 13.03 8.76 -19.53
C LEU A 386 13.60 7.34 -19.58
N GLY A 387 14.14 6.94 -20.73
CA GLY A 387 14.82 5.66 -20.86
C GLY A 387 15.26 5.32 -22.28
N ARG A 388 15.79 4.11 -22.43
CA ARG A 388 16.16 3.49 -23.71
C ARG A 388 15.95 1.97 -23.70
N PRO A 389 15.61 1.35 -24.84
CA PRO A 389 15.29 -0.07 -24.88
C PRO A 389 16.57 -0.91 -24.87
N TRP A 390 16.87 -1.55 -23.74
CA TRP A 390 18.02 -2.47 -23.68
C TRP A 390 17.79 -3.74 -24.51
N ARG A 391 16.51 -4.15 -24.67
CA ARG A 391 16.07 -5.28 -25.50
C ARG A 391 14.81 -4.91 -26.30
N ASP A 392 14.49 -5.75 -27.28
CA ASP A 392 13.52 -5.44 -28.34
C ASP A 392 12.07 -5.26 -27.86
N TYR A 393 11.69 -5.84 -26.71
CA TYR A 393 10.34 -5.78 -26.15
C TYR A 393 10.26 -4.86 -24.92
N SER A 394 11.25 -3.98 -24.74
CA SER A 394 11.39 -3.12 -23.57
C SER A 394 10.08 -2.46 -23.15
N ARG A 395 9.74 -2.50 -21.86
CA ARG A 395 8.46 -1.97 -21.35
C ARG A 395 8.65 -1.09 -20.11
N VAL A 396 8.28 0.17 -20.22
CA VAL A 396 8.41 1.17 -19.16
C VAL A 396 7.22 2.12 -19.19
N LEU A 397 6.67 2.43 -18.02
CA LEU A 397 5.60 3.41 -17.86
C LEU A 397 5.95 4.46 -16.81
N TYR A 398 5.59 5.71 -17.08
CA TYR A 398 5.58 6.80 -16.12
C TYR A 398 4.13 7.27 -15.93
N VAL A 399 3.59 7.06 -14.74
CA VAL A 399 2.17 7.23 -14.42
C VAL A 399 2.02 8.17 -13.23
N LYS A 400 1.35 9.31 -13.44
CA LYS A 400 1.12 10.35 -12.43
C LYS A 400 2.41 10.87 -11.81
N CYS A 401 3.49 10.92 -12.60
CA CYS A 401 4.79 11.36 -12.13
C CYS A 401 4.99 12.87 -12.30
N ASP A 402 5.69 13.49 -11.35
CA ASP A 402 6.17 14.86 -11.46
C ASP A 402 7.56 14.86 -12.13
N LEU A 403 7.61 15.28 -13.39
CA LEU A 403 8.84 15.37 -14.19
C LEU A 403 9.42 16.79 -14.08
N ASP A 404 10.11 17.06 -12.97
CA ASP A 404 10.60 18.39 -12.57
C ASP A 404 11.94 18.80 -13.18
N ILE A 405 12.53 17.94 -14.02
CA ILE A 405 13.69 18.24 -14.86
C ILE A 405 13.28 18.42 -16.33
N GLU A 406 14.16 19.05 -17.11
CA GLU A 406 13.98 19.05 -18.56
C GLU A 406 14.24 17.62 -19.04
N ILE A 407 13.24 17.04 -19.67
CA ILE A 407 13.35 15.80 -20.43
C ILE A 407 13.46 16.22 -21.89
N ASP A 408 14.40 15.62 -22.63
CA ASP A 408 14.51 15.88 -24.07
C ASP A 408 13.13 15.75 -24.72
N PRO A 409 12.70 16.63 -25.64
CA PRO A 409 11.38 16.55 -26.25
C PRO A 409 11.05 15.16 -26.83
N ALA A 410 12.06 14.45 -27.37
CA ALA A 410 11.91 13.08 -27.85
C ALA A 410 11.48 12.10 -26.75
N GLY A 411 11.83 12.37 -25.49
CA GLY A 411 11.48 11.63 -24.28
C GLY A 411 12.29 10.35 -24.08
N TRP A 412 12.47 9.59 -25.15
CA TRP A 412 13.08 8.26 -25.15
C TRP A 412 14.23 8.20 -26.14
N LEU A 413 15.33 7.55 -25.74
CA LEU A 413 16.54 7.46 -26.55
C LEU A 413 16.62 6.13 -27.29
N ALA A 414 16.95 6.20 -28.58
CA ALA A 414 17.25 5.03 -29.41
C ALA A 414 18.47 4.25 -28.87
N PHE A 415 18.32 2.95 -28.64
CA PHE A 415 19.45 2.07 -28.34
C PHE A 415 20.23 1.72 -29.63
N ARG A 416 21.56 1.70 -29.56
CA ARG A 416 22.44 1.62 -30.75
C ARG A 416 22.11 0.43 -31.65
N GLY A 417 22.03 0.69 -32.96
CA GLY A 417 22.00 -0.33 -34.01
C GLY A 417 20.61 -0.82 -34.43
N ASN A 418 19.54 -0.43 -33.72
CA ASN A 418 18.17 -0.78 -34.09
C ASN A 418 17.47 0.42 -34.74
N SER A 419 16.79 0.22 -35.87
CA SER A 419 16.09 1.28 -36.60
C SER A 419 14.56 1.24 -36.44
N ILE A 420 14.05 0.20 -35.77
CA ILE A 420 12.62 -0.09 -35.65
C ILE A 420 12.36 -0.56 -34.22
N TYR A 421 11.53 0.19 -33.49
CA TYR A 421 11.16 -0.10 -32.09
C TYR A 421 9.65 -0.41 -32.02
N ASP A 422 9.19 -1.29 -32.90
CA ASP A 422 7.76 -1.62 -33.03
C ASP A 422 7.24 -2.42 -31.83
N ASN A 423 8.13 -3.12 -31.13
CA ASN A 423 7.79 -4.10 -30.09
C ASN A 423 7.97 -3.58 -28.66
N VAL A 424 8.53 -2.37 -28.49
CA VAL A 424 8.62 -1.74 -27.17
C VAL A 424 7.23 -1.31 -26.69
N TYR A 425 7.07 -1.10 -25.40
CA TYR A 425 5.86 -0.50 -24.84
C TYR A 425 6.25 0.59 -23.85
N TYR A 426 6.32 1.82 -24.35
CA TYR A 426 6.63 3.01 -23.57
C TYR A 426 5.41 3.88 -23.41
N ALA A 427 5.02 4.13 -22.17
CA ALA A 427 3.78 4.85 -21.90
C ALA A 427 3.98 5.98 -20.89
N GLU A 428 3.26 7.08 -21.12
CA GLU A 428 3.13 8.20 -20.19
C GLU A 428 1.66 8.44 -19.89
N TYR A 429 1.30 8.62 -18.61
CA TYR A 429 -0.07 8.87 -18.18
C TYR A 429 -0.11 9.94 -17.08
N MET A 430 -0.85 11.04 -17.32
CA MET A 430 -1.09 12.10 -16.33
C MET A 430 0.18 12.63 -15.62
N ASN A 431 1.33 12.62 -16.28
CA ASN A 431 2.55 13.21 -15.75
C ASN A 431 2.42 14.74 -15.72
N THR A 432 3.05 15.38 -14.74
CA THR A 432 3.11 16.85 -14.61
C THR A 432 4.56 17.33 -14.57
N GLY A 433 4.77 18.64 -14.48
CA GLY A 433 6.12 19.23 -14.50
C GLY A 433 6.63 19.56 -15.90
N LYS A 434 7.81 20.18 -15.95
CA LYS A 434 8.37 20.73 -17.19
C LYS A 434 8.80 19.67 -18.22
N GLY A 435 9.15 18.47 -17.75
CA GLY A 435 9.50 17.33 -18.60
C GLY A 435 8.30 16.56 -19.16
N ALA A 436 7.06 16.88 -18.76
CA ALA A 436 5.88 16.08 -19.08
C ALA A 436 5.20 16.40 -20.43
N ASN A 437 5.68 17.41 -21.17
CA ASN A 437 5.09 17.70 -22.48
C ASN A 437 5.40 16.57 -23.49
N THR A 438 4.34 15.90 -23.96
CA THR A 438 4.44 14.78 -24.90
C THR A 438 4.38 15.18 -26.38
N SER A 439 4.16 16.46 -26.72
CA SER A 439 3.93 16.90 -28.11
C SER A 439 5.13 16.70 -29.06
N GLY A 440 6.34 16.57 -28.51
CA GLY A 440 7.59 16.38 -29.26
C GLY A 440 8.17 14.97 -29.19
N ARG A 441 7.44 14.02 -28.60
CA ARG A 441 7.92 12.67 -28.34
C ARG A 441 8.19 11.92 -29.64
N ILE A 442 9.05 10.91 -29.52
CA ILE A 442 9.31 9.94 -30.59
C ILE A 442 8.00 9.39 -31.19
N THR A 443 8.05 9.02 -32.47
CA THR A 443 6.91 8.45 -33.21
C THR A 443 7.02 6.93 -33.37
N TRP A 444 7.67 6.24 -32.43
CA TRP A 444 7.78 4.78 -32.50
C TRP A 444 6.40 4.15 -32.31
N PRO A 445 6.04 3.07 -33.03
CA PRO A 445 4.75 2.42 -32.86
C PRO A 445 4.48 1.93 -31.43
N GLY A 446 5.54 1.56 -30.70
CA GLY A 446 5.49 1.14 -29.30
C GLY A 446 5.45 2.28 -28.27
N TYR A 447 5.38 3.55 -28.70
CA TYR A 447 5.20 4.68 -27.80
C TYR A 447 3.72 5.07 -27.69
N HIS A 448 3.25 5.30 -26.47
CA HIS A 448 1.86 5.57 -26.14
C HIS A 448 1.73 6.73 -25.16
N VAL A 449 0.76 7.61 -25.40
CA VAL A 449 0.22 8.50 -24.37
C VAL A 449 -1.11 7.90 -23.97
N LEU A 450 -1.20 7.37 -22.74
CA LEU A 450 -2.43 6.78 -22.25
C LEU A 450 -3.44 7.90 -21.96
N THR A 451 -4.72 7.65 -22.19
CA THR A 451 -5.75 8.70 -22.11
C THR A 451 -6.88 8.39 -21.13
N THR A 452 -6.98 7.15 -20.65
CA THR A 452 -8.02 6.73 -19.71
C THR A 452 -7.42 6.09 -18.46
N ASP A 453 -8.13 6.18 -17.33
CA ASP A 453 -7.75 5.48 -16.10
C ASP A 453 -7.72 3.96 -16.32
N ASP A 454 -8.67 3.41 -17.09
CA ASP A 454 -8.75 1.97 -17.38
C ASP A 454 -7.50 1.41 -18.09
N GLU A 455 -6.91 2.19 -19.01
CA GLU A 455 -5.65 1.83 -19.69
C GLU A 455 -4.49 1.82 -18.69
N ALA A 456 -4.42 2.83 -17.84
CA ALA A 456 -3.38 2.95 -16.84
C ALA A 456 -3.52 1.81 -15.80
N GLU A 457 -4.73 1.54 -15.31
CA GLU A 457 -5.02 0.60 -14.22
C GLU A 457 -4.52 -0.83 -14.51
N GLN A 458 -4.30 -1.21 -15.77
CA GLN A 458 -3.64 -2.48 -16.13
C GLN A 458 -2.20 -2.60 -15.58
N PHE A 459 -1.61 -1.47 -15.21
CA PHE A 459 -0.26 -1.34 -14.69
C PHE A 459 -0.22 -1.00 -13.20
N SER A 460 -1.37 -1.02 -12.51
CA SER A 460 -1.44 -0.78 -11.06
C SER A 460 -0.75 -1.90 -10.27
N VAL A 461 -0.45 -1.64 -9.00
CA VAL A 461 0.18 -2.64 -8.11
C VAL A 461 -0.67 -3.92 -8.04
N ARG A 462 -1.99 -3.76 -7.97
CA ARG A 462 -2.96 -4.86 -7.95
C ARG A 462 -2.87 -5.71 -9.21
N VAL A 463 -2.90 -5.11 -10.40
CA VAL A 463 -2.96 -5.88 -11.65
C VAL A 463 -1.57 -6.37 -12.08
N PHE A 464 -0.59 -5.48 -12.09
CA PHE A 464 0.73 -5.73 -12.67
C PHE A 464 1.60 -6.66 -11.82
N LEU A 465 1.52 -6.54 -10.49
CA LEU A 465 2.30 -7.37 -9.55
C LEU A 465 1.48 -8.46 -8.87
N SER A 466 0.16 -8.49 -9.09
CA SER A 466 -0.76 -9.23 -8.20
C SER A 466 -0.53 -8.85 -6.73
N GLY A 467 -0.28 -7.55 -6.48
CA GLY A 467 0.25 -7.04 -5.21
C GLY A 467 -0.68 -7.24 -4.01
N ASP A 468 -1.98 -7.33 -4.26
CA ASP A 468 -3.01 -7.64 -3.26
C ASP A 468 -2.80 -8.99 -2.57
N SER A 469 -2.15 -9.94 -3.25
CA SER A 469 -1.91 -11.29 -2.71
C SER A 469 -0.69 -11.42 -1.79
N TRP A 470 0.19 -10.42 -1.70
CA TRP A 470 1.47 -10.57 -0.98
C TRP A 470 2.02 -9.32 -0.31
N ILE A 471 1.72 -8.11 -0.80
CA ILE A 471 2.20 -6.87 -0.16
C ILE A 471 1.51 -6.62 1.19
N PRO A 472 0.20 -6.87 1.38
CA PRO A 472 -0.44 -6.68 2.68
C PRO A 472 0.23 -7.47 3.83
N GLU A 473 0.73 -8.68 3.55
CA GLU A 473 1.42 -9.53 4.54
C GLU A 473 2.73 -8.91 5.05
N THR A 474 3.25 -7.90 4.37
CA THR A 474 4.45 -7.18 4.80
C THR A 474 4.16 -6.10 5.84
N GLY A 475 2.90 -5.67 5.99
CA GLY A 475 2.51 -4.55 6.85
C GLY A 475 3.00 -3.18 6.38
N LEU A 476 3.58 -3.09 5.18
CA LEU A 476 4.10 -1.85 4.59
C LEU A 476 3.04 -1.16 3.72
N PRO A 477 3.04 0.19 3.65
CA PRO A 477 2.02 0.92 2.90
C PRO A 477 2.20 0.75 1.39
N PHE A 478 1.09 0.70 0.67
CA PHE A 478 1.05 0.77 -0.79
C PHE A 478 -0.31 1.25 -1.26
N ASP A 479 -0.35 1.82 -2.46
CA ASP A 479 -1.59 2.13 -3.16
C ASP A 479 -1.86 1.04 -4.20
N TYR A 480 -3.03 0.41 -4.12
CA TYR A 480 -3.41 -0.73 -4.97
C TYR A 480 -3.55 -0.32 -6.44
N ASP A 481 -4.11 0.88 -6.65
CA ASP A 481 -4.70 1.36 -7.89
C ASP A 481 -3.98 2.63 -8.33
N ILE A 482 -4.14 3.03 -9.59
CA ILE A 482 -3.42 4.18 -10.14
C ILE A 482 -3.95 5.52 -9.68
#